data_AF-A0A1W2LSU3-F1
#
_entry.id   AF-A0A1W2LSU3-F1
#
_cell.length_a   1.000
_cell.length_b   1.000
_cell.length_c   1.000
_cell.angle_alpha   90.00
_cell.angle_beta   90.00
_cell.angle_gamma   90.00
#
_symmetry.space_group_name_H-M   'P 1'
#
loop_
_entity.id
_entity.type
_entity.pdbx_description
1 polymer ?
#
loop_
_entity_poly.entity_id
_entity_poly.type
_entity_poly.pdbx_seq_one_letter_code
_entity_poly.pdbx_strand_id
1 'polypeptide(L)'
;MSVSRSELSRWQFDLTWSLFEYHLADLEPGDFLWEPAALCWTIRPDGTPDWADTEPDPVPAPTIAWLTWHIGWWWSVALDHANGRTPRERTEITWPGAETVVAWLGGLREEWLAVLDRSTDADLDAPSGYPFGEEAGLTFAHTVAWVNAELMKNVSEIGQLRLRRRAA
;
A
#
# COMPACT_ATOMS: atom_id res chain seq x y z
N MET A 1 5.26 -31.82 1.17
CA MET A 1 6.37 -30.93 1.59
C MET A 1 5.76 -29.81 2.40
N SER A 2 6.33 -29.49 3.58
CA SER A 2 5.91 -28.31 4.34
C SER A 2 6.48 -27.09 3.63
N VAL A 3 5.62 -26.13 3.26
CA VAL A 3 6.04 -24.83 2.75
C VAL A 3 6.57 -24.01 3.94
N SER A 4 7.68 -23.31 3.79
CA SER A 4 8.18 -22.40 4.83
C SER A 4 7.22 -21.21 5.04
N ARG A 5 7.29 -20.55 6.20
CA ARG A 5 6.42 -19.38 6.47
C ARG A 5 6.69 -18.23 5.51
N SER A 6 7.95 -18.04 5.12
CA SER A 6 8.32 -17.05 4.10
C SER A 6 7.71 -17.39 2.74
N GLU A 7 7.84 -18.63 2.26
CA GLU A 7 7.23 -19.05 0.99
C GLU A 7 5.70 -18.90 0.99
N LEU A 8 5.03 -19.21 2.12
CA LEU A 8 3.59 -18.99 2.27
C LEU A 8 3.25 -17.49 2.21
N SER A 9 4.01 -16.64 2.90
CA SER A 9 3.79 -15.19 2.92
C SER A 9 4.00 -14.59 1.52
N ARG A 10 5.02 -15.06 0.80
CA ARG A 10 5.28 -14.68 -0.59
C ARG A 10 4.12 -15.05 -1.50
N TRP A 11 3.59 -16.27 -1.38
CA TRP A 11 2.44 -16.71 -2.15
C TRP A 11 1.18 -15.86 -1.85
N GLN A 12 0.92 -15.56 -0.57
CA GLN A 12 -0.20 -14.69 -0.17
C GLN A 12 -0.08 -13.30 -0.77
N PHE A 13 1.14 -12.74 -0.76
CA PHE A 13 1.43 -11.46 -1.37
C PHE A 13 1.24 -11.48 -2.90
N ASP A 14 1.78 -12.49 -3.59
CA ASP A 14 1.64 -12.63 -5.05
C ASP A 14 0.17 -12.81 -5.47
N LEU A 15 -0.65 -13.46 -4.64
CA LEU A 15 -2.11 -13.53 -4.85
C LEU A 15 -2.74 -12.13 -4.85
N THR A 16 -2.47 -11.33 -3.81
CA THR A 16 -2.96 -9.96 -3.71
C THR A 16 -2.47 -9.10 -4.87
N TRP A 17 -1.19 -9.22 -5.21
CA TRP A 17 -0.58 -8.46 -6.28
C TRP A 17 -1.16 -8.81 -7.67
N SER A 18 -1.51 -10.07 -7.91
CA SER A 18 -2.15 -10.48 -9.18
C SER A 18 -3.49 -9.77 -9.40
N LEU A 19 -4.27 -9.53 -8.34
CA LEU A 19 -5.49 -8.72 -8.42
C LEU A 19 -5.15 -7.24 -8.69
N PHE A 20 -4.07 -6.75 -8.10
CA PHE A 20 -3.64 -5.37 -8.33
C PHE A 20 -3.22 -5.14 -9.78
N GLU A 21 -2.38 -6.03 -10.33
CA GLU A 21 -1.98 -6.00 -11.75
C GLU A 21 -3.20 -5.98 -12.68
N TYR A 22 -4.20 -6.83 -12.39
CA TYR A 22 -5.45 -6.83 -13.15
C TYR A 22 -6.16 -5.47 -13.14
N HIS A 23 -6.21 -4.78 -11.99
CA HIS A 23 -6.82 -3.46 -11.92
C HIS A 23 -5.96 -2.37 -12.57
N LEU A 24 -4.64 -2.41 -12.40
CA LEU A 24 -3.71 -1.40 -12.92
C LEU A 24 -3.58 -1.44 -14.45
N ALA A 25 -3.70 -2.62 -15.08
CA ALA A 25 -3.51 -2.79 -16.51
C ALA A 25 -4.49 -1.96 -17.38
N ASP A 26 -5.66 -1.64 -16.84
CA ASP A 26 -6.74 -0.94 -17.55
C ASP A 26 -6.95 0.51 -17.08
N LEU A 27 -6.06 1.05 -16.24
CA LEU A 27 -6.11 2.44 -15.80
C LEU A 27 -5.47 3.36 -16.83
N GLU A 28 -6.18 4.43 -17.17
CA GLU A 28 -5.67 5.53 -17.96
C GLU A 28 -5.29 6.72 -17.05
N PRO A 29 -4.42 7.64 -17.48
CA PRO A 29 -4.02 8.78 -16.66
C PRO A 29 -5.19 9.60 -16.09
N GLY A 30 -6.27 9.73 -16.87
CA GLY A 30 -7.49 10.43 -16.46
C GLY A 30 -8.32 9.73 -15.38
N ASP A 31 -8.07 8.45 -15.10
CA ASP A 31 -8.76 7.71 -14.04
C ASP A 31 -8.21 8.04 -12.65
N PHE A 32 -6.93 8.42 -12.54
CA PHE A 32 -6.27 8.63 -11.26
C PHE A 32 -6.86 9.77 -10.45
N LEU A 33 -7.11 10.91 -11.10
CA LEU A 33 -7.64 12.12 -10.46
C LEU A 33 -9.16 12.25 -10.60
N TRP A 34 -9.86 11.23 -11.10
CA TRP A 34 -11.32 11.25 -11.14
C TRP A 34 -11.89 11.23 -9.71
N GLU A 35 -12.77 12.20 -9.42
CA GLU A 35 -13.42 12.33 -8.12
C GLU A 35 -14.74 11.53 -8.07
N PRO A 36 -14.84 10.48 -7.22
CA PRO A 36 -16.03 9.65 -7.13
C PRO A 36 -17.20 10.27 -6.34
N ALA A 37 -16.99 11.42 -5.71
CA ALA A 37 -17.97 12.16 -4.90
C ALA A 37 -17.58 13.65 -4.83
N ALA A 38 -18.48 14.51 -4.35
CA ALA A 38 -18.16 15.93 -4.13
C ALA A 38 -17.21 16.16 -2.94
N LEU A 39 -17.22 15.26 -1.95
CA LEU A 39 -16.30 15.26 -0.84
C LEU A 39 -15.27 14.13 -1.05
N CYS A 40 -14.07 14.50 -1.47
CA CYS A 40 -13.01 13.56 -1.79
C CYS A 40 -11.67 13.91 -1.16
N TRP A 41 -10.89 12.87 -0.90
CA TRP A 41 -9.45 12.97 -0.69
C TRP A 41 -8.72 12.67 -1.99
N THR A 42 -7.84 13.57 -2.38
CA THR A 42 -7.08 13.48 -3.63
C THR A 42 -5.65 13.97 -3.46
N ILE A 43 -4.88 13.92 -4.55
CA ILE A 43 -3.61 14.65 -4.66
C ILE A 43 -3.92 16.04 -5.23
N ARG A 44 -3.58 17.08 -4.49
CA ARG A 44 -3.81 18.48 -4.87
C ARG A 44 -2.94 18.88 -6.06
N PRO A 45 -3.29 19.97 -6.78
CA PRO A 45 -2.52 20.41 -7.96
C PRO A 45 -1.05 20.70 -7.69
N ASP A 46 -0.68 21.03 -6.45
CA ASP A 46 0.71 21.24 -6.01
C ASP A 46 1.43 19.94 -5.62
N GLY A 47 0.78 18.79 -5.77
CA GLY A 47 1.31 17.47 -5.42
C GLY A 47 1.02 17.03 -3.98
N THR A 48 0.39 17.88 -3.16
CA THR A 48 0.13 17.57 -1.75
C THR A 48 -1.02 16.58 -1.62
N PRO A 49 -0.86 15.44 -0.92
CA PRO A 49 -1.96 14.55 -0.61
C PRO A 49 -2.88 15.16 0.45
N ASP A 50 -4.19 14.98 0.32
CA ASP A 50 -5.12 15.27 1.41
C ASP A 50 -4.91 14.30 2.59
N TRP A 51 -4.98 14.80 3.81
CA TRP A 51 -5.03 13.97 5.01
C TRP A 51 -5.53 14.79 6.20
N ALA A 52 -5.92 14.09 7.26
CA ALA A 52 -6.21 14.67 8.56
C ALA A 52 -5.71 13.72 9.65
N ASP A 53 -5.20 14.26 10.76
CA ASP A 53 -4.78 13.43 11.91
C ASP A 53 -5.97 12.83 12.66
N THR A 54 -7.13 13.47 12.55
CA THR A 54 -8.42 12.93 13.02
C THR A 54 -9.30 12.67 11.82
N GLU A 55 -9.90 11.48 11.75
CA GLU A 55 -10.81 11.11 10.68
C GLU A 55 -11.98 12.11 10.60
N PRO A 56 -12.23 12.73 9.43
CA PRO A 56 -13.36 13.64 9.26
C PRO A 56 -14.70 12.91 9.27
N ASP A 57 -15.77 13.63 9.67
CA ASP A 57 -17.15 13.15 9.57
C ASP A 57 -17.98 14.12 8.69
N PRO A 58 -18.48 13.68 7.50
CA PRO A 58 -18.32 12.34 6.93
C PRO A 58 -16.92 12.09 6.35
N VAL A 59 -16.53 10.82 6.27
CA VAL A 59 -15.23 10.41 5.70
C VAL A 59 -15.21 10.71 4.19
N PRO A 60 -14.21 11.45 3.67
CA PRO A 60 -14.09 11.74 2.25
C PRO A 60 -13.79 10.48 1.40
N ALA A 61 -14.39 10.37 0.22
CA ALA A 61 -14.10 9.26 -0.69
C ALA A 61 -12.72 9.45 -1.35
N PRO A 62 -11.83 8.45 -1.38
CA PRO A 62 -10.52 8.63 -1.98
C PRO A 62 -10.57 8.56 -3.52
N THR A 63 -9.68 9.29 -4.19
CA THR A 63 -9.36 9.07 -5.61
C THR A 63 -8.33 7.94 -5.76
N ILE A 64 -8.16 7.42 -6.98
CA ILE A 64 -7.14 6.40 -7.25
C ILE A 64 -5.72 6.99 -7.07
N ALA A 65 -5.51 8.26 -7.39
CA ALA A 65 -4.27 8.98 -7.09
C ALA A 65 -3.97 8.98 -5.59
N TRP A 66 -4.98 9.26 -4.75
CA TRP A 66 -4.82 9.23 -3.30
C TRP A 66 -4.51 7.81 -2.80
N LEU A 67 -5.25 6.79 -3.25
CA LEU A 67 -5.01 5.40 -2.85
C LEU A 67 -3.61 4.92 -3.21
N THR A 68 -3.13 5.25 -4.41
CA THR A 68 -1.81 4.82 -4.87
C THR A 68 -0.67 5.56 -4.16
N TRP A 69 -0.85 6.84 -3.81
CA TRP A 69 0.04 7.53 -2.89
C TRP A 69 0.02 6.90 -1.50
N HIS A 70 -1.18 6.63 -0.95
CA HIS A 70 -1.35 6.06 0.37
C HIS A 70 -0.66 4.69 0.48
N ILE A 71 -0.85 3.83 -0.54
CA ILE A 71 -0.09 2.57 -0.70
C ILE A 71 1.41 2.83 -0.65
N GLY A 72 1.91 3.73 -1.48
CA GLY A 72 3.34 4.02 -1.52
C GLY A 72 3.88 4.57 -0.20
N TRP A 73 3.10 5.38 0.53
CA TRP A 73 3.48 5.88 1.85
C TRP A 73 3.61 4.73 2.86
N TRP A 74 2.52 4.02 3.17
CA TRP A 74 2.58 3.03 4.24
C TRP A 74 3.53 1.87 3.91
N TRP A 75 3.71 1.55 2.63
CA TRP A 75 4.57 0.45 2.19
C TRP A 75 6.05 0.83 2.20
N SER A 76 6.39 2.05 1.79
CA SER A 76 7.78 2.53 1.90
C SER A 76 8.25 2.62 3.36
N VAL A 77 7.36 3.01 4.29
CA VAL A 77 7.63 3.00 5.73
C VAL A 77 7.78 1.57 6.26
N ALA A 78 6.90 0.64 5.84
CA ALA A 78 7.05 -0.78 6.16
C ALA A 78 8.39 -1.35 5.69
N LEU A 79 8.84 -0.96 4.49
CA LEU A 79 10.13 -1.33 3.93
C LEU A 79 11.30 -0.75 4.72
N ASP A 80 11.22 0.49 5.18
CA ASP A 80 12.26 1.07 6.02
C ASP A 80 12.42 0.29 7.33
N HIS A 81 11.30 -0.04 8.01
CA HIS A 81 11.33 -0.91 9.19
C HIS A 81 11.92 -2.30 8.87
N ALA A 82 11.45 -2.96 7.82
CA ALA A 82 11.91 -4.31 7.45
C ALA A 82 13.39 -4.37 7.00
N ASN A 83 13.95 -3.24 6.59
CA ASN A 83 15.37 -3.12 6.22
C ASN A 83 16.23 -2.48 7.33
N GLY A 84 15.65 -2.17 8.50
CA GLY A 84 16.37 -1.53 9.60
C GLY A 84 16.84 -0.10 9.29
N ARG A 85 16.14 0.60 8.39
CA ARG A 85 16.39 2.01 8.05
C ARG A 85 15.58 2.92 8.98
N THR A 86 15.99 4.19 9.06
CA THR A 86 15.14 5.22 9.67
C THR A 86 13.86 5.35 8.84
N PRO A 87 12.67 5.16 9.44
CA PRO A 87 11.41 5.31 8.71
C PRO A 87 11.20 6.74 8.23
N ARG A 88 10.80 6.89 6.97
CA ARG A 88 10.40 8.19 6.41
C ARG A 88 9.10 8.71 7.02
N GLU A 89 9.01 10.02 7.14
CA GLU A 89 7.78 10.70 7.52
C GLU A 89 6.78 10.73 6.34
N ARG A 90 5.49 10.74 6.66
CA ARG A 90 4.40 10.83 5.65
C ARG A 90 4.60 12.00 4.68
N THR A 91 5.08 13.13 5.19
CA THR A 91 5.30 14.36 4.42
C THR A 91 6.50 14.28 3.46
N GLU A 92 7.36 13.27 3.58
CA GLU A 92 8.49 13.04 2.66
C GLU A 92 8.09 12.21 1.44
N ILE A 93 6.86 11.65 1.42
CA ILE A 93 6.38 10.80 0.33
C ILE A 93 5.59 11.62 -0.68
N THR A 94 6.18 11.78 -1.87
CA THR A 94 5.55 12.47 -2.99
C THR A 94 4.89 11.47 -3.94
N TRP A 95 3.64 11.71 -4.33
CA TRP A 95 3.00 10.94 -5.39
C TRP A 95 3.67 11.26 -6.74
N PRO A 96 4.17 10.26 -7.48
CA PRO A 96 5.04 10.52 -8.63
C PRO A 96 4.28 10.93 -9.90
N GLY A 97 2.95 10.88 -9.88
CA GLY A 97 2.09 11.18 -11.02
C GLY A 97 1.52 9.92 -11.69
N ALA A 98 0.44 10.10 -12.45
CA ALA A 98 -0.31 9.00 -13.07
C ALA A 98 0.54 8.15 -14.03
N GLU A 99 1.50 8.76 -14.73
CA GLU A 99 2.34 8.08 -15.72
C GLU A 99 3.41 7.17 -15.09
N THR A 100 3.79 7.42 -13.84
CA THR A 100 4.95 6.80 -13.20
C THR A 100 4.59 5.99 -11.96
N VAL A 101 3.40 6.21 -11.39
CA VAL A 101 2.97 5.57 -10.14
C VAL A 101 2.95 4.05 -10.20
N VAL A 102 2.54 3.46 -11.33
CA VAL A 102 2.53 1.99 -11.48
C VAL A 102 3.95 1.42 -11.42
N ALA A 103 4.90 2.05 -12.11
CA ALA A 103 6.30 1.64 -12.06
C ALA A 103 6.91 1.84 -10.66
N TRP A 104 6.55 2.93 -9.97
CA TRP A 104 6.98 3.19 -8.60
C TRP A 104 6.49 2.12 -7.62
N LEU A 105 5.21 1.75 -7.69
CA LEU A 105 4.64 0.66 -6.88
C LEU A 105 5.28 -0.71 -7.23
N GLY A 106 5.62 -0.93 -8.51
CA GLY A 106 6.39 -2.09 -8.94
C GLY A 106 7.76 -2.19 -8.25
N GLY A 107 8.47 -1.07 -8.11
CA GLY A 107 9.74 -1.03 -7.37
C GLY A 107 9.58 -1.36 -5.88
N LEU A 108 8.51 -0.88 -5.24
CA LEU A 108 8.20 -1.24 -3.84
C LEU A 108 7.89 -2.74 -3.69
N ARG A 109 7.18 -3.32 -4.67
CA ARG A 109 6.97 -4.78 -4.72
C ARG A 109 8.30 -5.53 -4.79
N GLU A 110 9.18 -5.16 -5.71
CA GLU A 110 10.45 -5.86 -5.89
C GLU A 110 11.27 -5.85 -4.59
N GLU A 111 11.35 -4.70 -3.93
CA GLU A 111 12.03 -4.57 -2.65
C GLU A 111 11.36 -5.40 -1.55
N TRP A 112 10.03 -5.42 -1.50
CA TRP A 112 9.28 -6.20 -0.52
C TRP A 112 9.43 -7.72 -0.73
N LEU A 113 9.42 -8.19 -1.97
CA LEU A 113 9.70 -9.59 -2.28
C LEU A 113 11.12 -9.98 -1.84
N ALA A 114 12.11 -9.10 -2.03
CA ALA A 114 13.46 -9.32 -1.53
C ALA A 114 13.54 -9.35 0.02
N VAL A 115 12.60 -8.72 0.73
CA VAL A 115 12.44 -8.86 2.19
C VAL A 115 11.90 -10.23 2.56
N LEU A 116 10.82 -10.67 1.90
CA LEU A 116 10.23 -11.97 2.18
C LEU A 116 11.22 -13.09 1.86
N ASP A 117 11.84 -13.06 0.68
CA ASP A 117 12.75 -14.11 0.18
C ASP A 117 13.97 -14.35 1.09
N ARG A 118 14.45 -13.31 1.80
CA ARG A 118 15.58 -13.43 2.74
C ARG A 118 15.18 -13.72 4.19
N SER A 119 13.91 -13.56 4.54
CA SER A 119 13.44 -13.66 5.92
C SER A 119 13.39 -15.12 6.37
N THR A 120 14.02 -15.42 7.50
CA THR A 120 13.94 -16.72 8.17
C THR A 120 12.76 -16.77 9.13
N ASP A 121 12.40 -17.97 9.61
CA ASP A 121 11.37 -18.11 10.66
C ASP A 121 11.73 -17.33 11.93
N ALA A 122 13.02 -17.22 12.27
CA ALA A 122 13.48 -16.43 13.40
C ALA A 122 13.30 -14.91 13.18
N ASP A 123 13.53 -14.42 11.96
CA ASP A 123 13.28 -13.01 11.62
C ASP A 123 11.79 -12.69 11.69
N LEU A 124 10.93 -13.61 11.24
CA LEU A 124 9.48 -13.48 11.32
C LEU A 124 8.97 -13.45 12.77
N ASP A 125 9.68 -14.05 13.71
CA ASP A 125 9.37 -14.06 15.14
C ASP A 125 10.01 -12.89 15.90
N ALA A 126 10.86 -12.08 15.25
CA ALA A 126 11.44 -10.90 15.86
C ALA A 126 10.36 -9.86 16.21
N PRO A 127 10.50 -9.12 17.32
CA PRO A 127 9.56 -8.05 17.68
C PRO A 127 9.45 -6.99 16.59
N SER A 128 8.23 -6.51 16.33
CA SER A 128 7.96 -5.41 15.41
C SER A 128 6.90 -4.49 15.98
N GLY A 129 7.22 -3.20 16.04
CA GLY A 129 6.28 -2.15 16.44
C GLY A 129 5.47 -1.58 15.28
N TYR A 130 5.73 -1.92 14.02
CA TYR A 130 5.02 -1.30 12.91
C TYR A 130 3.80 -2.13 12.46
N PRO A 131 2.61 -1.52 12.24
CA PRO A 131 2.26 -0.09 12.44
C PRO A 131 1.67 0.24 13.83
N PHE A 132 1.56 -0.74 14.75
CA PHE A 132 0.72 -0.63 15.95
C PHE A 132 1.42 -0.09 17.22
N GLY A 133 2.70 0.25 17.14
CA GLY A 133 3.57 0.61 18.27
C GLY A 133 4.24 -0.60 18.95
N GLU A 134 5.37 -0.37 19.61
CA GLU A 134 6.14 -1.41 20.31
C GLU A 134 5.34 -2.09 21.45
N GLU A 135 4.45 -1.33 22.10
CA GLU A 135 3.64 -1.82 23.22
C GLU A 135 2.64 -2.91 22.81
N ALA A 136 2.35 -3.07 21.51
CA ALA A 136 1.45 -4.09 20.99
C ALA A 136 2.00 -5.52 21.14
N GLY A 137 3.31 -5.68 21.36
CA GLY A 137 3.94 -6.99 21.54
C GLY A 137 3.87 -7.90 20.32
N LEU A 138 3.79 -7.30 19.12
CA LEU A 138 3.66 -8.02 17.85
C LEU A 138 5.02 -8.37 17.25
N THR A 139 5.00 -9.27 16.27
CA THR A 139 6.21 -9.75 15.56
C THR A 139 6.24 -9.28 14.12
N PHE A 140 7.37 -9.43 13.44
CA PHE A 140 7.49 -9.10 12.03
C PHE A 140 6.51 -9.89 11.14
N ALA A 141 6.18 -11.14 11.50
CA ALA A 141 5.12 -11.89 10.83
C ALA A 141 3.75 -11.18 10.84
N HIS A 142 3.43 -10.45 11.93
CA HIS A 142 2.20 -9.66 12.00
C HIS A 142 2.27 -8.44 11.08
N THR A 143 3.44 -7.79 10.97
CA THR A 143 3.66 -6.72 9.99
C THR A 143 3.50 -7.24 8.56
N VAL A 144 4.04 -8.42 8.24
CA VAL A 144 3.87 -9.05 6.91
C VAL A 144 2.40 -9.34 6.61
N ALA A 145 1.67 -9.91 7.56
CA ALA A 145 0.23 -10.16 7.42
C ALA A 145 -0.55 -8.85 7.23
N TRP A 146 -0.21 -7.81 7.98
CA TRP A 146 -0.82 -6.49 7.87
C TRP A 146 -0.54 -5.85 6.50
N VAL A 147 0.70 -5.87 5.99
CA VAL A 147 1.04 -5.35 4.65
C VAL A 147 0.18 -6.02 3.58
N ASN A 148 0.02 -7.34 3.64
CA ASN A 148 -0.81 -8.06 2.67
C ASN A 148 -2.30 -7.69 2.78
N ALA A 149 -2.83 -7.57 3.99
CA ALA A 149 -4.22 -7.19 4.22
C ALA A 149 -4.50 -5.75 3.79
N GLU A 150 -3.60 -4.83 4.11
CA GLU A 150 -3.70 -3.40 3.78
C GLU A 150 -3.63 -3.19 2.26
N LEU A 151 -2.72 -3.91 1.58
CA LEU A 151 -2.66 -3.92 0.13
C LEU A 151 -3.97 -4.47 -0.46
N MET A 152 -4.46 -5.64 -0.02
CA MET A 152 -5.70 -6.24 -0.54
C MET A 152 -6.89 -5.30 -0.40
N LYS A 153 -7.02 -4.63 0.76
CA LYS A 153 -8.05 -3.63 1.00
C LYS A 153 -7.94 -2.49 -0.02
N ASN A 154 -6.78 -1.83 -0.16
CA ASN A 154 -6.65 -0.72 -1.11
C ASN A 154 -6.81 -1.15 -2.58
N VAL A 155 -6.34 -2.35 -2.94
CA VAL A 155 -6.55 -2.94 -4.27
C VAL A 155 -8.03 -3.11 -4.58
N SER A 156 -8.81 -3.59 -3.60
CA SER A 156 -10.26 -3.73 -3.76
C SER A 156 -10.97 -2.39 -3.94
N GLU A 157 -10.53 -1.34 -3.23
CA GLU A 157 -11.06 0.02 -3.38
C GLU A 157 -10.76 0.59 -4.77
N ILE A 158 -9.54 0.42 -5.28
CA ILE A 158 -9.18 0.80 -6.66
C ILE A 158 -10.06 0.06 -7.67
N GLY A 159 -10.28 -1.25 -7.47
CA GLY A 159 -11.17 -2.06 -8.30
C GLY A 159 -12.60 -1.51 -8.35
N GLN A 160 -13.16 -1.14 -7.18
CA GLN A 160 -14.48 -0.53 -7.09
C GLN A 160 -14.55 0.84 -7.78
N LEU A 161 -13.53 1.70 -7.61
CA LEU A 161 -13.48 3.00 -8.27
C LEU A 161 -13.40 2.86 -9.80
N ARG A 162 -12.59 1.92 -10.30
CA ARG A 162 -12.52 1.61 -11.74
C ARG A 162 -13.88 1.20 -12.29
N LEU A 163 -14.58 0.28 -11.61
CA LEU A 163 -15.92 -0.16 -12.04
C LEU A 163 -16.93 1.00 -12.05
N ARG A 164 -16.92 1.84 -11.02
CA ARG A 164 -17.79 3.02 -10.94
C ARG A 164 -17.50 4.03 -12.04
N ARG A 165 -16.22 4.31 -12.32
CA ARG A 165 -15.79 5.24 -13.38
C ARG A 165 -16.25 4.79 -14.75
N ARG A 166 -16.20 3.49 -15.04
CA ARG A 166 -16.63 2.93 -16.34
C ARG A 166 -18.16 2.84 -16.49
N ALA A 167 -18.90 2.84 -15.39
CA ALA A 167 -20.37 2.80 -15.40
C ALA A 167 -21.03 4.19 -15.43
N ALA A 168 -20.27 5.26 -15.17
CA ALA A 168 -20.71 6.64 -15.21
C ALA A 168 -20.64 7.22 -16.63
#